data_AF-A0A3S3SUN1-F1
#
_entry.id   AF-A0A3S3SUN1-F1
#
_cell.length_a   1.000
_cell.length_b   1.000
_cell.length_c   1.000
_cell.angle_alpha   90.00
_cell.angle_beta   90.00
_cell.angle_gamma   90.00
#
_symmetry.space_group_name_H-M   'P 1'
#
loop_
_entity.id
_entity.type
_entity.pdbx_description
1 polymer ?
#
loop_
_entity_poly.entity_id
_entity_poly.type
_entity_poly.pdbx_seq_one_letter_code
_entity_poly.pdbx_strand_id
1 'polypeptide(L)'
;MTHPEKLAAIRELMKKDGVAAYIIPSADPHISEYLPDFYKSIPFVTGFTGSVSTVVITEDFAGLWADSRYFVQAEEQLKNSGFELVKLKAQGVAEYIDWLGEKLPTGSKIAFDEKTVSVLLGLQLEKQLAFNDVSFQHQDYVGQIWKDRPSLPDEPAFLLADEVVGQSVPSKLEAIRSSLKKQRVNYHLVSSLDDMAWIFNLRGQDVGFNPVVLSFALIAEDKVKIYLDQHKLTASDLATLSAQNVEVVGYDTLASDLQQIPSDSSILIDPKRNCLFMYKQVPAGVQKILETNPSTYLKAIKNEVEIANTRKTMIKDGAAMTKFFKWVKENVDKVEITEISAAEKLRGFRAEQDGFVGESFNTIAGYKAHGALPHYAATPESDVQVKADGLFLVDSGGQYQYGTTDITRVLPMGNNTDEESTDYTLVLKAMIEGCKTRFPKGTCGYQIDAITRRPMWDYALNYGHGTGHGVGYYLNVHEGPHIFNASATPIAIELGTITSIEPGIYRIGKHGIRIENLVLTVKDTANEFNEFYAFESLTLAPIDTTLVKKELLEASHINWLNNYHQEVYEKVSPLLNEEEKAFLKEMTKAI
;
A
#
# COMPACT_ATOMS: atom_id res chain seq x y z
N MET A 1 22.45 -12.13 18.55
CA MET A 1 23.39 -11.01 18.26
C MET A 1 22.65 -9.71 18.48
N THR A 2 23.26 -8.75 19.16
CA THR A 2 22.77 -7.36 19.25
C THR A 2 22.88 -6.67 17.87
N HIS A 3 22.20 -5.55 17.66
CA HIS A 3 22.31 -4.78 16.41
C HIS A 3 23.75 -4.33 16.11
N PRO A 4 24.55 -3.83 17.09
CA PRO A 4 25.96 -3.53 16.88
C PRO A 4 26.82 -4.75 16.48
N GLU A 5 26.56 -5.93 17.07
CA GLU A 5 27.26 -7.17 16.71
C GLU A 5 26.94 -7.59 15.26
N LYS A 6 25.69 -7.40 14.81
CA LYS A 6 25.28 -7.67 13.43
C LYS A 6 25.98 -6.73 12.46
N LEU A 7 26.03 -5.43 12.76
CA LEU A 7 26.74 -4.43 11.97
C LEU A 7 28.24 -4.76 11.86
N ALA A 8 28.89 -5.14 12.96
CA ALA A 8 30.29 -5.54 12.96
C ALA A 8 30.53 -6.79 12.08
N ALA A 9 29.66 -7.80 12.17
CA ALA A 9 29.77 -9.00 11.34
C ALA A 9 29.60 -8.71 9.84
N ILE A 10 28.68 -7.81 9.46
CA ILE A 10 28.52 -7.36 8.08
C ILE A 10 29.81 -6.66 7.60
N ARG A 11 30.39 -5.77 8.41
CA ARG A 11 31.64 -5.08 8.07
C ARG A 11 32.82 -6.04 7.86
N GLU A 12 32.92 -7.10 8.65
CA GLU A 12 33.94 -8.14 8.44
C GLU A 12 33.76 -8.87 7.10
N LEU A 13 32.52 -9.16 6.69
CA LEU A 13 32.24 -9.74 5.37
C LEU A 13 32.56 -8.76 4.23
N MET A 14 32.19 -7.49 4.38
CA MET A 14 32.53 -6.44 3.42
C MET A 14 34.05 -6.31 3.25
N LYS A 15 34.79 -6.28 4.35
CA LYS A 15 36.26 -6.19 4.36
C LYS A 15 36.91 -7.37 3.65
N LYS A 16 36.40 -8.58 3.88
CA LYS A 16 36.88 -9.81 3.21
C LYS A 16 36.75 -9.73 1.69
N ASP A 17 35.68 -9.11 1.18
CA ASP A 17 35.40 -9.02 -0.25
C ASP A 17 35.90 -7.70 -0.90
N GLY A 18 36.52 -6.82 -0.12
CA GLY A 18 36.95 -5.50 -0.57
C GLY A 18 35.78 -4.59 -0.97
N VAL A 19 34.63 -4.73 -0.30
CA VAL A 19 33.44 -3.91 -0.51
C VAL A 19 33.52 -2.67 0.38
N ALA A 20 33.40 -1.49 -0.23
CA ALA A 20 33.45 -0.20 0.45
C ALA A 20 32.08 0.23 1.01
N ALA A 21 30.99 -0.16 0.34
CA ALA A 21 29.63 0.10 0.82
C ALA A 21 28.68 -1.08 0.55
N TYR A 22 27.74 -1.29 1.46
CA TYR A 22 26.66 -2.27 1.34
C TYR A 22 25.30 -1.60 1.47
N ILE A 23 24.41 -1.86 0.51
CA ILE A 23 23.06 -1.27 0.46
C ILE A 23 22.04 -2.37 0.76
N ILE A 24 21.11 -2.09 1.69
CA ILE A 24 19.98 -2.97 2.03
C ILE A 24 18.68 -2.17 1.83
N PRO A 25 17.97 -2.36 0.72
CA PRO A 25 16.64 -1.77 0.51
C PRO A 25 15.55 -2.53 1.30
N SER A 26 14.41 -1.88 1.54
CA SER A 26 13.19 -2.54 2.01
C SER A 26 12.41 -3.12 0.82
N ALA A 27 12.82 -4.31 0.35
CA ALA A 27 12.19 -4.97 -0.80
C ALA A 27 12.48 -6.48 -0.83
N ASP A 28 11.64 -7.20 -1.57
CA ASP A 28 11.79 -8.61 -1.94
C ASP A 28 12.01 -8.73 -3.47
N PRO A 29 12.11 -9.94 -4.06
CA PRO A 29 12.24 -10.15 -5.50
C PRO A 29 11.10 -9.59 -6.37
N HIS A 30 9.99 -9.22 -5.73
CA HIS A 30 8.76 -8.75 -6.36
C HIS A 30 8.51 -7.26 -6.13
N ILE A 31 9.43 -6.59 -5.42
CA ILE A 31 9.35 -5.18 -5.01
C ILE A 31 8.03 -4.91 -4.26
N SER A 32 7.67 -5.83 -3.36
CA SER A 32 6.48 -5.75 -2.52
C SER A 32 6.60 -4.62 -1.48
N GLU A 33 5.47 -3.99 -1.15
CA GLU A 33 5.41 -2.99 -0.07
C GLU A 33 5.53 -3.62 1.32
N TYR A 34 4.76 -4.68 1.56
CA TYR A 34 4.89 -5.55 2.73
C TYR A 34 5.74 -6.75 2.36
N LEU A 35 6.57 -7.19 3.29
CA LEU A 35 7.56 -8.23 3.03
C LEU A 35 7.25 -9.51 3.82
N PRO A 36 7.39 -10.70 3.21
CA PRO A 36 7.52 -11.93 3.97
C PRO A 36 8.68 -11.84 4.96
N ASP A 37 8.59 -12.57 6.08
CA ASP A 37 9.58 -12.47 7.16
C ASP A 37 11.02 -12.80 6.69
N PHE A 38 11.16 -13.70 5.71
CA PHE A 38 12.44 -14.01 5.05
C PHE A 38 13.17 -12.76 4.52
N TYR A 39 12.43 -11.75 4.05
CA TYR A 39 12.97 -10.53 3.42
C TYR A 39 13.06 -9.34 4.38
N LYS A 40 12.69 -9.48 5.67
CA LYS A 40 12.76 -8.42 6.70
C LYS A 40 14.20 -8.17 7.20
N SER A 41 15.12 -7.92 6.29
CA SER A 41 16.54 -7.68 6.56
C SER A 41 16.79 -6.42 7.39
N ILE A 42 16.07 -5.32 7.11
CA ILE A 42 16.24 -4.05 7.85
C ILE A 42 15.81 -4.20 9.32
N PRO A 43 14.62 -4.74 9.67
CA PRO A 43 14.28 -5.04 11.06
C PRO A 43 15.31 -5.95 11.73
N PHE A 44 15.76 -7.01 11.05
CA PHE A 44 16.78 -7.91 11.60
C PHE A 44 18.09 -7.16 11.92
N VAL A 45 18.58 -6.33 11.01
CA VAL A 45 19.87 -5.64 11.17
C VAL A 45 19.77 -4.48 12.17
N THR A 46 18.74 -3.64 12.04
CA THR A 46 18.68 -2.32 12.71
C THR A 46 17.68 -2.24 13.87
N GLY A 47 16.67 -3.10 13.90
CA GLY A 47 15.51 -2.99 14.79
C GLY A 47 14.40 -2.07 14.28
N PHE A 48 14.62 -1.31 13.20
CA PHE A 48 13.61 -0.45 12.60
C PHE A 48 12.53 -1.27 11.88
N THR A 49 11.25 -0.99 12.16
CA THR A 49 10.09 -1.76 11.64
C THR A 49 9.19 -0.99 10.70
N GLY A 50 9.54 0.25 10.31
CA GLY A 50 8.76 0.99 9.30
C GLY A 50 8.82 0.31 7.93
N SER A 51 7.74 0.43 7.14
CA SER A 51 7.61 -0.32 5.88
C SER A 51 8.55 0.14 4.77
N VAL A 52 9.02 1.41 4.79
CA VAL A 52 9.90 1.95 3.75
C VAL A 52 11.13 2.60 4.37
N SER A 53 12.32 2.08 4.03
CA SER A 53 13.62 2.69 4.31
C SER A 53 14.71 2.08 3.43
N THR A 54 15.90 2.65 3.47
CA THR A 54 17.12 2.04 2.89
C THR A 54 18.27 2.18 3.87
N VAL A 55 18.98 1.09 4.12
CA VAL A 55 20.18 1.07 4.95
C VAL A 55 21.42 1.08 4.07
N VAL A 56 22.39 1.93 4.41
CA VAL A 56 23.71 1.96 3.78
C VAL A 56 24.78 1.81 4.85
N ILE A 57 25.65 0.82 4.68
CA ILE A 57 26.76 0.52 5.58
C ILE A 57 28.08 0.76 4.84
N THR A 58 29.00 1.43 5.49
CA THR A 58 30.40 1.62 5.09
C THR A 58 31.32 1.18 6.23
N GLU A 59 32.64 1.29 6.06
CA GLU A 59 33.60 0.94 7.11
C GLU A 59 33.37 1.71 8.41
N ASP A 60 33.13 3.02 8.31
CA ASP A 60 33.04 3.94 9.45
C ASP A 60 31.63 4.48 9.71
N PHE A 61 30.73 4.47 8.72
CA PHE A 61 29.35 4.95 8.84
C PHE A 61 28.30 3.85 8.60
N ALA A 62 27.15 3.96 9.25
CA ALA A 62 25.96 3.14 8.98
C ALA A 62 24.70 3.99 9.16
N GLY A 63 23.94 4.21 8.07
CA GLY A 63 22.78 5.08 8.06
C GLY A 63 21.51 4.37 7.59
N LEU A 64 20.37 4.83 8.09
CA LEU A 64 19.04 4.44 7.64
C LEU A 64 18.32 5.67 7.07
N TRP A 65 18.03 5.65 5.78
CA TRP A 65 17.26 6.69 5.10
C TRP A 65 15.79 6.36 5.19
N ALA A 66 15.01 7.26 5.78
CA ALA A 66 13.56 7.16 5.88
C ALA A 66 12.91 8.53 5.60
N ASP A 67 11.62 8.52 5.25
CA ASP A 67 10.83 9.74 5.05
C ASP A 67 10.11 10.19 6.33
N SER A 68 9.45 11.35 6.25
CA SER A 68 8.88 12.04 7.40
C SER A 68 7.83 11.25 8.19
N ARG A 69 7.23 10.21 7.58
CA ARG A 69 6.27 9.33 8.26
C ARG A 69 6.92 8.55 9.40
N TYR A 70 8.24 8.32 9.32
CA TYR A 70 8.96 7.44 10.23
C TYR A 70 10.03 8.14 11.07
N PHE A 71 10.15 9.47 11.04
CA PHE A 71 11.24 10.15 11.77
C PHE A 71 11.23 9.87 13.27
N VAL A 72 10.08 9.99 13.92
CA VAL A 72 9.94 9.74 15.36
C VAL A 72 10.21 8.26 15.67
N GLN A 73 9.57 7.36 14.93
CA GLN A 73 9.77 5.91 15.08
C GLN A 73 11.23 5.50 14.90
N ALA A 74 11.90 6.01 13.87
CA ALA A 74 13.29 5.66 13.59
C ALA A 74 14.25 6.21 14.65
N GLU A 75 14.03 7.43 15.17
CA GLU A 75 14.83 7.97 16.28
C GLU A 75 14.74 7.09 17.54
N GLU A 76 13.56 6.55 17.84
CA GLU A 76 13.33 5.66 18.97
C GLU A 76 13.93 4.27 18.74
N GLN A 77 13.63 3.64 17.60
CA GLN A 77 14.01 2.25 17.31
C GLN A 77 15.49 2.09 17.01
N LEU A 78 16.16 3.11 16.46
CA LEU A 78 17.60 3.05 16.17
C LEU A 78 18.49 3.36 17.37
N LYS A 79 17.91 3.72 18.52
CA LYS A 79 18.67 4.06 19.72
C LYS A 79 19.57 2.90 20.14
N ASN A 80 20.88 3.16 20.23
CA ASN A 80 21.92 2.17 20.52
C ASN A 80 22.07 1.03 19.49
N SER A 81 21.48 1.16 18.30
CA SER A 81 21.58 0.13 17.24
C SER A 81 22.93 0.13 16.52
N GLY A 82 23.65 1.26 16.55
CA GLY A 82 24.84 1.52 15.73
C GLY A 82 24.51 2.16 14.37
N PHE A 83 23.24 2.43 14.08
CA PHE A 83 22.77 3.10 12.87
C PHE A 83 22.25 4.51 13.18
N GLU A 84 22.48 5.43 12.25
CA GLU A 84 22.01 6.81 12.32
C GLU A 84 20.83 7.05 11.37
N LEU A 85 19.78 7.73 11.84
CA LEU A 85 18.68 8.16 10.96
C LEU A 85 19.18 9.28 10.03
N VAL A 86 19.00 9.08 8.73
CA VAL A 86 19.17 10.11 7.70
C VAL A 86 17.80 10.50 7.16
N LYS A 87 17.38 11.74 7.43
CA LYS A 87 16.04 12.25 7.08
C LYS A 87 15.99 12.63 5.60
N LEU A 88 15.16 11.93 4.82
CA LEU A 88 14.90 12.29 3.41
C LEU A 88 14.19 13.64 3.31
N LYS A 89 14.53 14.42 2.29
CA LYS A 89 13.88 15.70 1.99
C LYS A 89 12.55 15.51 1.27
N ALA A 90 12.43 14.43 0.49
CA ALA A 90 11.21 14.05 -0.20
C ALA A 90 11.07 12.52 -0.27
N GLN A 91 9.82 12.05 -0.22
CA GLN A 91 9.51 10.62 -0.31
C GLN A 91 9.97 10.04 -1.65
N GLY A 92 10.55 8.83 -1.62
CA GLY A 92 10.94 8.09 -2.82
C GLY A 92 12.23 8.57 -3.49
N VAL A 93 12.95 9.52 -2.91
CA VAL A 93 14.25 9.98 -3.43
C VAL A 93 15.38 9.13 -2.85
N ALA A 94 16.23 8.60 -3.72
CA ALA A 94 17.41 7.83 -3.34
C ALA A 94 18.62 8.74 -3.05
N GLU A 95 18.49 9.68 -2.09
CA GLU A 95 19.54 10.66 -1.75
C GLU A 95 20.87 10.01 -1.30
N TYR A 96 20.81 8.77 -0.82
CA TYR A 96 22.00 8.00 -0.45
C TYR A 96 22.92 7.70 -1.65
N ILE A 97 22.42 7.74 -2.89
CA ILE A 97 23.23 7.52 -4.09
C ILE A 97 24.19 8.70 -4.29
N ASP A 98 23.68 9.93 -4.20
CA ASP A 98 24.51 11.14 -4.27
C ASP A 98 25.52 11.15 -3.10
N TRP A 99 25.08 10.79 -1.89
CA TRP A 99 25.95 10.66 -0.72
C TRP A 99 27.08 9.63 -0.94
N LEU A 100 26.78 8.46 -1.52
CA LEU A 100 27.80 7.47 -1.89
C LEU A 100 28.80 8.04 -2.90
N GLY A 101 28.31 8.81 -3.87
CA GLY A 101 29.14 9.51 -4.86
C GLY A 101 30.11 10.53 -4.24
N GLU A 102 29.72 11.17 -3.15
CA GLU A 102 30.58 12.12 -2.43
C GLU A 102 31.56 11.44 -1.48
N LYS A 103 31.19 10.28 -0.92
CA LYS A 103 31.95 9.61 0.15
C LYS A 103 32.94 8.57 -0.34
N LEU A 104 32.59 7.83 -1.38
CA LEU A 104 33.41 6.70 -1.81
C LEU A 104 34.58 7.14 -2.70
N PRO A 105 35.80 6.62 -2.47
CA PRO A 105 36.91 6.80 -3.39
C PRO A 105 36.61 6.24 -4.79
N THR A 106 37.26 6.80 -5.81
CA THR A 106 37.20 6.25 -7.17
C THR A 106 37.64 4.79 -7.20
N GLY A 107 36.95 3.94 -7.97
CA GLY A 107 37.24 2.51 -8.06
C GLY A 107 36.65 1.67 -6.93
N SER A 108 35.86 2.29 -6.04
CA SER A 108 35.21 1.58 -4.93
C SER A 108 34.25 0.51 -5.41
N LYS A 109 34.10 -0.54 -4.60
CA LYS A 109 33.13 -1.60 -4.83
C LYS A 109 31.93 -1.44 -3.90
N ILE A 110 30.72 -1.52 -4.46
CA ILE A 110 29.46 -1.47 -3.73
C ILE A 110 28.76 -2.82 -3.86
N ALA A 111 28.25 -3.36 -2.75
CA ALA A 111 27.49 -4.60 -2.77
C ALA A 111 26.02 -4.37 -2.41
N PHE A 112 25.15 -5.21 -2.97
CA PHE A 112 23.75 -5.36 -2.58
C PHE A 112 23.23 -6.69 -3.12
N ASP A 113 22.14 -7.19 -2.54
CA ASP A 113 21.43 -8.33 -3.14
C ASP A 113 20.62 -7.83 -4.35
N GLU A 114 21.09 -8.12 -5.57
CA GLU A 114 20.37 -7.76 -6.80
C GLU A 114 18.94 -8.33 -6.87
N LYS A 115 18.60 -9.33 -6.06
CA LYS A 115 17.21 -9.82 -5.95
C LYS A 115 16.32 -8.86 -5.17
N THR A 116 16.84 -7.97 -4.33
CA THR A 116 16.04 -7.00 -3.56
C THR A 116 16.16 -5.57 -4.08
N VAL A 117 16.88 -5.37 -5.19
CA VAL A 117 17.00 -4.06 -5.84
C VAL A 117 16.16 -4.04 -7.10
N SER A 118 15.26 -3.06 -7.24
CA SER A 118 14.48 -2.91 -8.48
C SER A 118 15.39 -2.56 -9.67
N VAL A 119 14.98 -2.93 -10.88
CA VAL A 119 15.71 -2.56 -12.11
C VAL A 119 15.90 -1.05 -12.19
N LEU A 120 14.87 -0.27 -11.88
CA LEU A 120 14.93 1.20 -11.87
C LEU A 120 16.05 1.69 -10.96
N LEU A 121 16.10 1.17 -9.73
CA LEU A 121 17.09 1.59 -8.75
C LEU A 121 18.51 1.13 -9.15
N GLY A 122 18.65 -0.10 -9.63
CA GLY A 122 19.93 -0.64 -10.10
C GLY A 122 20.51 0.19 -11.25
N LEU A 123 19.70 0.51 -12.25
CA LEU A 123 20.13 1.36 -13.36
C LEU A 123 20.40 2.82 -12.92
N GLN A 124 19.66 3.33 -11.93
CA GLN A 124 19.93 4.64 -11.35
C GLN A 124 21.29 4.67 -10.64
N LEU A 125 21.61 3.66 -9.82
CA LEU A 125 22.91 3.50 -9.17
C LEU A 125 24.05 3.48 -10.20
N GLU A 126 23.93 2.65 -11.23
CA GLU A 126 24.92 2.54 -12.31
C GLU A 126 25.13 3.88 -13.01
N LYS A 127 24.05 4.59 -13.34
CA LYS A 127 24.12 5.88 -14.03
C LYS A 127 24.71 6.98 -13.14
N GLN A 128 24.23 7.13 -11.91
CA GLN A 128 24.62 8.25 -11.04
C GLN A 128 26.03 8.09 -10.50
N LEU A 129 26.52 6.86 -10.30
CA LEU A 129 27.86 6.62 -9.76
C LEU A 129 28.93 6.35 -10.84
N ALA A 130 28.57 6.41 -12.12
CA ALA A 130 29.48 6.16 -13.24
C ALA A 130 30.75 7.03 -13.20
N PHE A 131 30.65 8.28 -12.71
CA PHE A 131 31.79 9.21 -12.65
C PHE A 131 32.88 8.80 -11.64
N ASN A 132 32.55 7.92 -10.70
CA ASN A 132 33.47 7.43 -9.66
C ASN A 132 34.08 6.06 -10.00
N ASP A 133 33.87 5.52 -11.19
CA ASP A 133 34.38 4.21 -11.62
C ASP A 133 34.05 3.10 -10.60
N VAL A 134 32.86 3.18 -9.99
CA VAL A 134 32.45 2.18 -9.00
C VAL A 134 32.05 0.88 -9.68
N SER A 135 32.29 -0.23 -8.99
CA SER A 135 31.82 -1.56 -9.41
C SER A 135 30.75 -2.08 -8.46
N PHE A 136 29.83 -2.90 -8.98
CA PHE A 136 28.75 -3.49 -8.21
C PHE A 136 28.93 -5.00 -8.04
N GLN A 137 28.63 -5.52 -6.86
CA GLN A 137 28.70 -6.95 -6.53
C GLN A 137 27.36 -7.45 -5.97
N HIS A 138 26.79 -8.49 -6.60
CA HIS A 138 25.63 -9.21 -6.07
C HIS A 138 26.04 -9.98 -4.81
N GLN A 139 25.49 -9.60 -3.65
CA GLN A 139 25.81 -10.27 -2.40
C GLN A 139 24.73 -10.09 -1.33
N ASP A 140 24.28 -11.21 -0.75
CA ASP A 140 23.49 -11.22 0.48
C ASP A 140 24.42 -11.45 1.70
N TYR A 141 24.86 -10.36 2.34
CA TYR A 141 25.63 -10.45 3.59
C TYR A 141 24.73 -10.68 4.80
N VAL A 142 23.50 -10.18 4.77
CA VAL A 142 22.53 -10.36 5.86
C VAL A 142 22.21 -11.83 6.05
N GLY A 143 21.91 -12.54 4.96
CA GLY A 143 21.64 -13.98 4.96
C GLY A 143 22.80 -14.83 5.49
N GLN A 144 24.06 -14.38 5.36
CA GLN A 144 25.23 -15.09 5.89
C GLN A 144 25.33 -15.01 7.42
N ILE A 145 24.80 -13.95 8.04
CA ILE A 145 24.83 -13.76 9.49
C ILE A 145 23.51 -14.13 10.18
N TRP A 146 22.42 -14.27 9.43
CA TRP A 146 21.10 -14.59 9.94
C TRP A 146 20.90 -16.12 10.07
N LYS A 147 21.43 -16.70 11.15
CA LYS A 147 21.44 -18.15 11.38
C LYS A 147 20.05 -18.79 11.46
N ASP A 148 19.08 -18.05 11.98
CA ASP A 148 17.68 -18.42 12.19
C ASP A 148 16.76 -17.64 11.23
N ARG A 149 17.21 -17.40 10.00
CA ARG A 149 16.39 -16.74 8.99
C ARG A 149 15.10 -17.53 8.76
N PRO A 150 13.92 -16.90 8.85
CA PRO A 150 12.64 -17.56 8.54
C PRO A 150 12.67 -18.18 7.14
N SER A 151 11.93 -19.25 6.92
CA SER A 151 11.73 -19.80 5.57
C SER A 151 10.86 -18.87 4.74
N LEU A 152 10.86 -19.08 3.41
CA LEU A 152 9.81 -18.52 2.57
C LEU A 152 8.44 -19.06 3.02
N PRO A 153 7.37 -18.26 2.88
CA PRO A 153 6.02 -18.70 3.22
C PRO A 153 5.61 -19.90 2.37
N ASP A 154 4.87 -20.83 2.97
CA ASP A 154 4.38 -22.06 2.34
C ASP A 154 2.84 -22.17 2.42
N GLU A 155 2.17 -21.01 2.46
CA GLU A 155 0.72 -20.97 2.59
C GLU A 155 0.02 -21.47 1.31
N PRO A 156 -1.13 -22.16 1.42
CA PRO A 156 -1.89 -22.60 0.26
C PRO A 156 -2.35 -21.42 -0.62
N ALA A 157 -2.27 -21.64 -1.93
CA ALA A 157 -2.81 -20.77 -2.95
C ALA A 157 -4.12 -21.33 -3.51
N PHE A 158 -4.96 -20.47 -4.08
CA PHE A 158 -6.23 -20.89 -4.67
C PHE A 158 -6.64 -19.96 -5.83
N LEU A 159 -7.47 -20.50 -6.72
CA LEU A 159 -8.04 -19.74 -7.84
C LEU A 159 -9.40 -19.14 -7.46
N LEU A 160 -9.67 -17.94 -7.98
CA LEU A 160 -10.98 -17.29 -7.96
C LEU A 160 -11.76 -17.69 -9.21
N ALA A 161 -13.04 -17.98 -9.03
CA ALA A 161 -13.95 -18.30 -10.13
C ALA A 161 -14.24 -17.05 -10.97
N ASP A 162 -14.48 -17.23 -12.28
CA ASP A 162 -14.73 -16.13 -13.21
C ASP A 162 -15.98 -15.32 -12.83
N GLU A 163 -16.99 -15.95 -12.22
CA GLU A 163 -18.21 -15.28 -11.75
C GLU A 163 -17.95 -14.35 -10.57
N VAL A 164 -16.85 -14.55 -9.83
CA VAL A 164 -16.45 -13.74 -8.69
C VAL A 164 -15.66 -12.51 -9.11
N VAL A 165 -14.86 -12.63 -10.18
CA VAL A 165 -13.97 -11.56 -10.67
C VAL A 165 -14.50 -10.88 -11.94
N GLY A 166 -15.49 -11.44 -12.61
CA GLY A 166 -16.10 -10.90 -13.83
C GLY A 166 -15.28 -11.06 -15.12
N GLN A 167 -14.10 -11.69 -15.06
CA GLN A 167 -13.22 -11.88 -16.22
C GLN A 167 -12.31 -13.10 -16.10
N SER A 168 -12.24 -13.89 -17.18
CA SER A 168 -11.41 -15.08 -17.26
C SER A 168 -9.93 -14.79 -17.52
N VAL A 169 -9.05 -15.69 -17.08
CA VAL A 169 -7.59 -15.61 -17.34
C VAL A 169 -7.28 -15.53 -18.85
N PRO A 170 -7.87 -16.33 -19.76
CA PRO A 170 -7.65 -16.16 -21.19
C PRO A 170 -8.00 -14.76 -21.71
N SER A 171 -9.10 -14.17 -21.24
CA SER A 171 -9.50 -12.81 -21.63
C SER A 171 -8.50 -11.75 -21.16
N LYS A 172 -7.99 -11.87 -19.93
CA LYS A 172 -6.95 -10.98 -19.39
C LYS A 172 -5.65 -11.09 -20.19
N LEU A 173 -5.20 -12.31 -20.48
CA LEU A 173 -4.03 -12.56 -21.29
C LEU A 173 -4.17 -12.00 -22.71
N GLU A 174 -5.36 -12.06 -23.32
CA GLU A 174 -5.61 -11.47 -24.63
C GLU A 174 -5.51 -9.93 -24.61
N ALA A 175 -6.03 -9.27 -23.56
CA ALA A 175 -5.90 -7.82 -23.39
C ALA A 175 -4.43 -7.38 -23.18
N ILE A 176 -3.66 -8.16 -22.41
CA ILE A 176 -2.22 -7.94 -22.21
C ILE A 176 -1.49 -8.10 -23.54
N ARG A 177 -1.68 -9.23 -24.24
CA ARG A 177 -1.05 -9.49 -25.56
C ARG A 177 -1.40 -8.41 -26.59
N SER A 178 -2.62 -7.88 -26.55
CA SER A 178 -3.01 -6.76 -27.40
C SER A 178 -2.20 -5.50 -27.12
N SER A 179 -1.85 -5.24 -25.85
CA SER A 179 -0.97 -4.14 -25.45
C SER A 179 0.48 -4.40 -25.88
N LEU A 180 0.98 -5.62 -25.71
CA LEU A 180 2.33 -6.04 -26.14
C LEU A 180 2.50 -5.92 -27.67
N LYS A 181 1.51 -6.34 -28.45
CA LYS A 181 1.51 -6.26 -29.92
C LYS A 181 1.65 -4.82 -30.43
N LYS A 182 0.99 -3.85 -29.79
CA LYS A 182 1.11 -2.41 -30.13
C LYS A 182 2.55 -1.91 -29.98
N GLN A 183 3.30 -2.46 -29.02
CA GLN A 183 4.70 -2.13 -28.77
C GLN A 183 5.68 -3.07 -29.49
N ARG A 184 5.18 -4.04 -30.26
CA ARG A 184 5.96 -5.10 -30.94
C ARG A 184 6.82 -5.93 -29.98
N VAL A 185 6.29 -6.20 -28.79
CA VAL A 185 6.93 -6.99 -27.74
C VAL A 185 6.62 -8.49 -27.93
N ASN A 186 7.62 -9.36 -27.81
CA ASN A 186 7.45 -10.82 -27.91
C ASN A 186 7.22 -11.52 -26.56
N TYR A 187 7.91 -11.06 -25.52
CA TYR A 187 7.86 -11.62 -24.17
C TYR A 187 7.50 -10.55 -23.13
N HIS A 188 6.86 -10.94 -22.04
CA HIS A 188 6.59 -10.04 -20.91
C HIS A 188 6.92 -10.75 -19.61
N LEU A 189 7.84 -10.16 -18.85
CA LEU A 189 8.18 -10.60 -17.50
C LEU A 189 7.32 -9.87 -16.47
N VAL A 190 6.56 -10.65 -15.70
CA VAL A 190 5.74 -10.16 -14.59
C VAL A 190 6.32 -10.71 -13.28
N SER A 191 6.44 -9.83 -12.29
CA SER A 191 7.04 -10.15 -10.99
C SER A 191 6.21 -9.61 -9.83
N SER A 192 5.63 -8.42 -9.98
CA SER A 192 4.70 -7.84 -9.00
C SER A 192 3.53 -8.78 -8.69
N LEU A 193 3.35 -9.07 -7.41
CA LEU A 193 2.44 -10.12 -6.94
C LEU A 193 0.96 -9.76 -7.12
N ASP A 194 0.62 -8.48 -7.10
CA ASP A 194 -0.72 -7.97 -7.40
C ASP A 194 -1.09 -8.17 -8.88
N ASP A 195 -0.13 -7.96 -9.80
CA ASP A 195 -0.32 -8.30 -11.21
C ASP A 195 -0.49 -9.81 -11.40
N MET A 196 0.36 -10.63 -10.77
CA MET A 196 0.24 -12.10 -10.80
C MET A 196 -1.14 -12.57 -10.35
N ALA A 197 -1.59 -12.09 -9.19
CA ALA A 197 -2.88 -12.42 -8.62
C ALA A 197 -4.05 -11.99 -9.53
N TRP A 198 -3.98 -10.81 -10.16
CA TRP A 198 -5.03 -10.36 -11.08
C TRP A 198 -5.03 -11.12 -12.40
N ILE A 199 -3.88 -11.33 -13.04
CA ILE A 199 -3.77 -11.97 -14.36
C ILE A 199 -4.33 -13.39 -14.31
N PHE A 200 -3.97 -14.15 -13.27
CA PHE A 200 -4.24 -15.58 -13.17
C PHE A 200 -5.42 -15.93 -12.26
N ASN A 201 -6.20 -14.93 -11.82
CA ASN A 201 -7.26 -15.11 -10.83
C ASN A 201 -6.76 -15.87 -9.59
N LEU A 202 -5.52 -15.63 -9.17
CA LEU A 202 -4.81 -16.37 -8.13
C LEU A 202 -4.81 -15.56 -6.83
N ARG A 203 -4.97 -16.21 -5.68
CA ARG A 203 -4.83 -15.60 -4.35
C ARG A 203 -4.07 -16.53 -3.41
N GLY A 204 -3.52 -15.94 -2.35
CA GLY A 204 -2.78 -16.65 -1.30
C GLY A 204 -2.55 -15.76 -0.09
N GLN A 205 -1.61 -16.14 0.78
CA GLN A 205 -1.33 -15.44 2.04
C GLN A 205 0.18 -15.31 2.30
N ASP A 206 0.99 -15.30 1.24
CA ASP A 206 2.45 -15.27 1.38
C ASP A 206 2.98 -13.93 1.91
N VAL A 207 2.22 -12.86 1.72
CA VAL A 207 2.56 -11.51 2.17
C VAL A 207 1.49 -11.04 3.15
N GLY A 208 1.92 -10.54 4.31
CA GLY A 208 0.99 -10.00 5.30
C GLY A 208 0.07 -8.94 4.69
N PHE A 209 -1.23 -9.02 5.01
CA PHE A 209 -2.31 -8.14 4.57
C PHE A 209 -2.64 -8.15 3.06
N ASN A 210 -1.74 -8.65 2.22
CA ASN A 210 -1.90 -8.70 0.77
C ASN A 210 -2.19 -10.15 0.33
N PRO A 211 -3.37 -10.44 -0.25
CA PRO A 211 -3.78 -11.81 -0.56
C PRO A 211 -3.10 -12.36 -1.83
N VAL A 212 -1.77 -12.45 -1.83
CA VAL A 212 -0.93 -12.77 -2.98
C VAL A 212 -0.01 -13.97 -2.72
N VAL A 213 0.59 -14.50 -3.80
CA VAL A 213 1.44 -15.69 -3.79
C VAL A 213 2.78 -15.35 -4.43
N LEU A 214 3.90 -15.68 -3.79
CA LEU A 214 5.24 -15.48 -4.35
C LEU A 214 5.36 -16.21 -5.68
N SER A 215 5.41 -15.45 -6.76
CA SER A 215 5.38 -16.01 -8.10
C SER A 215 5.89 -15.02 -9.15
N PHE A 216 6.35 -15.56 -10.28
CA PHE A 216 6.63 -14.80 -11.49
C PHE A 216 5.83 -15.35 -12.66
N ALA A 217 5.70 -14.57 -13.75
CA ALA A 217 5.26 -15.10 -15.03
C ALA A 217 6.13 -14.64 -16.19
N LEU A 218 6.28 -15.54 -17.16
CA LEU A 218 6.81 -15.23 -18.48
C LEU A 218 5.69 -15.46 -19.50
N ILE A 219 5.16 -14.37 -20.04
CA ILE A 219 4.09 -14.39 -21.04
C ILE A 219 4.73 -14.25 -22.42
N ALA A 220 4.55 -15.26 -23.27
CA ALA A 220 4.90 -15.23 -24.69
C ALA A 220 3.65 -15.09 -25.57
N GLU A 221 3.84 -15.04 -26.89
CA GLU A 221 2.74 -14.87 -27.85
C GLU A 221 1.69 -15.99 -27.77
N ASP A 222 2.13 -17.25 -27.63
CA ASP A 222 1.27 -18.44 -27.64
C ASP A 222 1.30 -19.23 -26.32
N LYS A 223 2.26 -18.95 -25.43
CA LYS A 223 2.49 -19.70 -24.18
C LYS A 223 2.59 -18.79 -22.97
N VAL A 224 2.25 -19.32 -21.81
CA VAL A 224 2.45 -18.64 -20.53
C VAL A 224 3.00 -19.63 -19.52
N LYS A 225 4.03 -19.22 -18.78
CA LYS A 225 4.54 -19.96 -17.63
C LYS A 225 4.38 -19.13 -16.36
N ILE A 226 3.86 -19.74 -15.30
CA ILE A 226 3.91 -19.24 -13.93
C ILE A 226 5.02 -19.99 -13.19
N TYR A 227 5.89 -19.26 -12.50
CA TYR A 227 6.96 -19.79 -11.66
C TYR A 227 6.53 -19.65 -10.20
N LEU A 228 6.07 -20.74 -9.58
CA LEU A 228 5.63 -20.80 -8.18
C LEU A 228 5.89 -22.19 -7.59
N ASP A 229 5.83 -22.33 -6.27
CA ASP A 229 5.86 -23.67 -5.66
C ASP A 229 4.54 -24.40 -5.95
N GLN A 230 4.62 -25.45 -6.78
CA GLN A 230 3.46 -26.20 -7.25
C GLN A 230 2.67 -26.86 -6.11
N HIS A 231 3.31 -27.12 -4.96
CA HIS A 231 2.63 -27.72 -3.81
C HIS A 231 1.57 -26.81 -3.20
N LYS A 232 1.63 -25.50 -3.47
CA LYS A 232 0.63 -24.53 -2.99
C LYS A 232 -0.73 -24.65 -3.69
N LEU A 233 -0.78 -25.28 -4.87
CA LEU A 233 -2.00 -25.42 -5.67
C LEU A 233 -2.53 -26.84 -5.63
N THR A 234 -3.85 -26.99 -5.68
CA THR A 234 -4.45 -28.32 -5.80
C THR A 234 -4.27 -28.89 -7.21
N ALA A 235 -4.39 -30.21 -7.35
CA ALA A 235 -4.40 -30.84 -8.68
C ALA A 235 -5.51 -30.30 -9.60
N SER A 236 -6.63 -29.85 -9.02
CA SER A 236 -7.72 -29.20 -9.76
C SER A 236 -7.31 -27.82 -10.28
N ASP A 237 -6.64 -27.01 -9.45
CA ASP A 237 -6.18 -25.68 -9.86
C ASP A 237 -5.14 -25.77 -10.99
N LEU A 238 -4.19 -26.71 -10.87
CA LEU A 238 -3.20 -26.99 -11.91
C LEU A 238 -3.86 -27.44 -13.22
N ALA A 239 -4.90 -28.28 -13.14
CA ALA A 239 -5.65 -28.71 -14.32
C ALA A 239 -6.42 -27.54 -14.96
N THR A 240 -7.02 -26.65 -14.16
CA THR A 240 -7.71 -25.44 -14.63
C THR A 240 -6.77 -24.50 -15.38
N LEU A 241 -5.59 -24.20 -14.80
CA LEU A 241 -4.58 -23.34 -15.45
C LEU A 241 -4.06 -23.98 -16.74
N SER A 242 -3.78 -25.29 -16.72
CA SER A 242 -3.33 -26.03 -17.91
C SER A 242 -4.37 -25.98 -19.04
N ALA A 243 -5.66 -26.14 -18.72
CA ALA A 243 -6.75 -26.01 -19.69
C ALA A 243 -6.86 -24.60 -20.30
N GLN A 244 -6.27 -23.59 -19.65
CA GLN A 244 -6.19 -22.20 -20.11
C GLN A 244 -4.84 -21.87 -20.78
N ASN A 245 -4.04 -22.88 -21.16
CA ASN A 245 -2.70 -22.74 -21.73
C ASN A 245 -1.69 -22.02 -20.79
N VAL A 246 -1.85 -22.21 -19.48
CA VAL A 246 -0.94 -21.72 -18.46
C VAL A 246 -0.20 -22.90 -17.82
N GLU A 247 1.11 -22.96 -18.05
CA GLU A 247 1.98 -23.96 -17.42
C GLU A 247 2.49 -23.44 -16.07
N VAL A 248 2.45 -24.27 -15.04
CA VAL A 248 3.00 -23.94 -13.72
C VAL A 248 4.30 -24.72 -13.53
N VAL A 249 5.41 -24.03 -13.23
CA VAL A 249 6.74 -24.60 -13.03
C VAL A 249 7.36 -24.07 -11.73
N GLY A 250 8.46 -24.69 -11.27
CA GLY A 250 9.10 -24.33 -10.00
C GLY A 250 9.61 -22.90 -9.96
N TYR A 251 9.43 -22.22 -8.83
CA TYR A 251 9.77 -20.80 -8.59
C TYR A 251 11.20 -20.43 -9.04
N ASP A 252 12.20 -21.25 -8.71
CA ASP A 252 13.62 -20.97 -8.99
C ASP A 252 14.04 -21.19 -10.47
N THR A 253 13.14 -21.66 -11.33
CA THR A 253 13.48 -22.01 -12.73
C THR A 253 13.45 -20.82 -13.69
N LEU A 254 12.90 -19.67 -13.28
CA LEU A 254 12.75 -18.48 -14.14
C LEU A 254 14.07 -18.02 -14.76
N ALA A 255 15.15 -17.96 -13.97
CA ALA A 255 16.43 -17.46 -14.44
C ALA A 255 16.96 -18.25 -15.65
N SER A 256 16.79 -19.58 -15.64
CA SER A 256 17.16 -20.45 -16.76
C SER A 256 16.32 -20.14 -18.01
N ASP A 257 15.01 -19.98 -17.85
CA ASP A 257 14.12 -19.69 -18.97
C ASP A 257 14.38 -18.30 -19.58
N LEU A 258 14.69 -17.29 -18.76
CA LEU A 258 15.07 -15.96 -19.25
C LEU A 258 16.33 -16.00 -20.12
N GLN A 259 17.33 -16.81 -19.76
CA GLN A 259 18.56 -16.99 -20.53
C GLN A 259 18.34 -17.66 -21.90
N GLN A 260 17.23 -18.38 -22.06
CA GLN A 260 16.89 -19.10 -23.30
C GLN A 260 16.05 -18.25 -24.28
N ILE A 261 15.69 -17.02 -23.92
CA ILE A 261 14.95 -16.13 -24.82
C ILE A 261 15.79 -15.85 -26.08
N PRO A 262 15.25 -16.02 -27.30
CA PRO A 262 15.99 -15.81 -28.54
C PRO A 262 16.54 -14.38 -28.63
N SER A 263 17.81 -14.25 -29.03
CA SER A 263 18.53 -12.97 -29.04
C SER A 263 17.96 -11.92 -30.01
N ASP A 264 17.10 -12.30 -30.94
CA ASP A 264 16.42 -11.40 -31.89
C ASP A 264 15.01 -10.98 -31.43
N SER A 265 14.61 -11.41 -30.22
CA SER A 265 13.32 -11.09 -29.63
C SER A 265 13.36 -9.81 -28.79
N SER A 266 12.18 -9.40 -28.31
CA SER A 266 11.98 -8.31 -27.37
C SER A 266 11.23 -8.76 -26.11
N ILE A 267 11.53 -8.12 -24.99
CA ILE A 267 10.88 -8.38 -23.70
C ILE A 267 10.45 -7.08 -23.01
N LEU A 268 9.20 -7.00 -22.55
CA LEU A 268 8.74 -5.95 -21.66
C LEU A 268 9.09 -6.30 -20.21
N ILE A 269 9.71 -5.36 -19.51
CA ILE A 269 10.07 -5.46 -18.10
C ILE A 269 9.65 -4.16 -17.41
N ASP A 270 8.75 -4.24 -16.44
CA ASP A 270 8.45 -3.08 -15.59
C ASP A 270 9.64 -2.82 -14.65
N PRO A 271 10.35 -1.67 -14.79
CA PRO A 271 11.56 -1.44 -14.05
C PRO A 271 11.32 -1.16 -12.57
N LYS A 272 10.10 -0.77 -12.18
CA LYS A 272 9.72 -0.54 -10.78
C LYS A 272 9.31 -1.82 -10.07
N ARG A 273 8.87 -2.83 -10.82
CA ARG A 273 8.22 -4.05 -10.30
C ARG A 273 9.01 -5.33 -10.53
N ASN A 274 10.21 -5.25 -11.12
CA ASN A 274 11.13 -6.37 -11.30
C ASN A 274 12.45 -6.11 -10.60
N CYS A 275 13.07 -7.17 -10.08
CA CYS A 275 14.40 -7.09 -9.50
C CYS A 275 15.52 -7.10 -10.55
N LEU A 276 16.65 -6.50 -10.21
CA LEU A 276 17.82 -6.37 -11.07
C LEU A 276 18.40 -7.72 -11.45
N PHE A 277 18.36 -8.71 -10.54
CA PHE A 277 18.86 -10.05 -10.79
C PHE A 277 18.21 -10.69 -12.01
N MET A 278 16.87 -10.68 -12.10
CA MET A 278 16.13 -11.27 -13.23
C MET A 278 16.37 -10.50 -14.52
N TYR A 279 16.43 -9.16 -14.45
CA TYR A 279 16.78 -8.31 -15.59
C TYR A 279 18.15 -8.65 -16.20
N LYS A 280 19.13 -9.01 -15.37
CA LYS A 280 20.48 -9.41 -15.81
C LYS A 280 20.53 -10.81 -16.43
N GLN A 281 19.54 -11.67 -16.17
CA GLN A 281 19.45 -12.99 -16.82
C GLN A 281 19.03 -12.92 -18.29
N VAL A 282 18.39 -11.83 -18.70
CA VAL A 282 17.97 -11.63 -20.09
C VAL A 282 19.20 -11.38 -20.97
N PRO A 283 19.44 -12.20 -22.03
CA PRO A 283 20.59 -12.10 -22.91
C PRO A 283 20.73 -10.70 -23.55
N ALA A 284 21.97 -10.27 -23.76
CA ALA A 284 22.28 -8.92 -24.27
C ALA A 284 21.70 -8.61 -25.66
N GLY A 285 21.44 -9.63 -26.48
CA GLY A 285 20.81 -9.45 -27.79
C GLY A 285 19.32 -9.10 -27.72
N VAL A 286 18.61 -9.55 -26.67
CA VAL A 286 17.17 -9.33 -26.52
C VAL A 286 16.90 -7.85 -26.26
N GLN A 287 15.99 -7.26 -27.05
CA GLN A 287 15.58 -5.88 -26.85
C GLN A 287 14.73 -5.75 -25.57
N LYS A 288 15.27 -5.11 -24.54
CA LYS A 288 14.57 -4.84 -23.28
C LYS A 288 13.75 -3.55 -23.40
N ILE A 289 12.43 -3.65 -23.28
CA ILE A 289 11.48 -2.55 -23.30
C ILE A 289 11.07 -2.27 -21.85
N LEU A 290 11.52 -1.13 -21.31
CA LEU A 290 11.28 -0.76 -19.92
C LEU A 290 10.02 0.08 -19.80
N GLU A 291 8.89 -0.57 -19.51
CA GLU A 291 7.56 0.06 -19.45
C GLU A 291 6.71 -0.55 -18.35
N THR A 292 5.72 0.21 -17.88
CA THR A 292 4.79 -0.30 -16.86
C THR A 292 4.02 -1.51 -17.36
N ASN A 293 3.81 -2.49 -16.49
CA ASN A 293 3.02 -3.68 -16.82
C ASN A 293 1.64 -3.29 -17.38
N PRO A 294 1.20 -3.82 -18.54
CA PRO A 294 -0.14 -3.56 -19.06
C PRO A 294 -1.25 -3.92 -18.05
N SER A 295 -1.06 -4.98 -17.27
CA SER A 295 -1.99 -5.42 -16.22
C SER A 295 -2.21 -4.36 -15.14
N THR A 296 -1.23 -3.51 -14.84
CA THR A 296 -1.38 -2.43 -13.85
C THR A 296 -2.46 -1.43 -14.27
N TYR A 297 -2.50 -1.05 -15.55
CA TYR A 297 -3.56 -0.17 -16.08
C TYR A 297 -4.91 -0.89 -16.17
N LEU A 298 -4.90 -2.15 -16.60
CA LEU A 298 -6.13 -2.93 -16.80
C LEU A 298 -6.86 -3.20 -15.48
N LYS A 299 -6.13 -3.59 -14.42
CA LYS A 299 -6.74 -3.93 -13.12
C LYS A 299 -7.17 -2.72 -12.30
N ALA A 300 -6.61 -1.55 -12.58
CA ALA A 300 -7.00 -0.30 -11.92
C ALA A 300 -8.47 0.06 -12.20
N ILE A 301 -8.99 -0.34 -13.37
CA ILE A 301 -10.38 -0.15 -13.80
C ILE A 301 -11.19 -1.39 -13.43
N LYS A 302 -12.05 -1.25 -12.41
CA LYS A 302 -12.84 -2.37 -11.90
C LYS A 302 -14.02 -2.62 -12.84
N ASN A 303 -14.30 -3.88 -13.13
CA ASN A 303 -15.48 -4.25 -13.91
C ASN A 303 -16.74 -4.25 -13.03
N GLU A 304 -17.92 -4.36 -13.65
CA GLU A 304 -19.20 -4.28 -12.95
C GLU A 304 -19.37 -5.33 -11.84
N VAL A 305 -18.79 -6.53 -12.00
CA VAL A 305 -18.84 -7.58 -10.96
C VAL A 305 -17.99 -7.15 -9.75
N GLU A 306 -16.75 -6.71 -9.99
CA GLU A 306 -15.83 -6.24 -8.95
C GLU A 306 -16.41 -5.02 -8.21
N ILE A 307 -17.02 -4.07 -8.94
CA ILE A 307 -17.69 -2.90 -8.38
C ILE A 307 -18.88 -3.31 -7.51
N ALA A 308 -19.79 -4.16 -8.02
CA ALA A 308 -20.97 -4.59 -7.29
C ALA A 308 -20.60 -5.34 -6.00
N ASN A 309 -19.53 -6.14 -6.06
CA ASN A 309 -18.99 -6.86 -4.91
C ASN A 309 -18.33 -5.92 -3.90
N THR A 310 -17.57 -4.93 -4.37
CA THR A 310 -16.97 -3.92 -3.49
C THR A 310 -18.04 -3.13 -2.74
N ARG A 311 -19.14 -2.71 -3.39
CA ARG A 311 -20.26 -2.06 -2.71
C ARG A 311 -20.85 -2.90 -1.57
N LYS A 312 -21.00 -4.22 -1.77
CA LYS A 312 -21.48 -5.13 -0.71
C LYS A 312 -20.47 -5.22 0.44
N THR A 313 -19.18 -5.31 0.11
CA THR A 313 -18.09 -5.36 1.09
C THR A 313 -18.08 -4.12 1.98
N MET A 314 -18.27 -2.92 1.42
CA MET A 314 -18.33 -1.69 2.21
C MET A 314 -19.51 -1.61 3.16
N ILE A 315 -20.66 -2.20 2.80
CA ILE A 315 -21.82 -2.29 3.71
C ILE A 315 -21.48 -3.17 4.92
N LYS A 316 -20.84 -4.32 4.67
CA LYS A 316 -20.39 -5.24 5.73
C LYS A 316 -19.37 -4.56 6.65
N ASP A 317 -18.37 -3.88 6.09
CA ASP A 317 -17.37 -3.17 6.89
C ASP A 317 -17.98 -1.98 7.66
N GLY A 318 -18.95 -1.29 7.06
CA GLY A 318 -19.76 -0.26 7.72
C GLY A 318 -20.50 -0.76 8.96
N ALA A 319 -21.01 -2.00 8.92
CA ALA A 319 -21.64 -2.64 10.06
C ALA A 319 -20.61 -2.91 11.17
N ALA A 320 -19.43 -3.42 10.84
CA ALA A 320 -18.33 -3.65 11.79
C ALA A 320 -17.88 -2.34 12.46
N MET A 321 -17.67 -1.28 11.68
CA MET A 321 -17.31 0.06 12.19
C MET A 321 -18.39 0.62 13.12
N THR A 322 -19.66 0.45 12.79
CA THR A 322 -20.78 0.91 13.63
C THR A 322 -20.79 0.20 14.98
N LYS A 323 -20.64 -1.13 14.99
CA LYS A 323 -20.56 -1.92 16.22
C LYS A 323 -19.35 -1.52 17.07
N PHE A 324 -18.22 -1.27 16.43
CA PHE A 324 -17.02 -0.79 17.09
C PHE A 324 -17.24 0.57 17.78
N PHE A 325 -17.81 1.55 17.09
CA PHE A 325 -18.08 2.88 17.67
C PHE A 325 -19.06 2.81 18.84
N LYS A 326 -20.12 2.00 18.73
CA LYS A 326 -21.04 1.74 19.84
C LYS A 326 -20.28 1.18 21.03
N TRP A 327 -19.48 0.14 20.81
CA TRP A 327 -18.72 -0.52 21.87
C TRP A 327 -17.75 0.45 22.57
N VAL A 328 -16.96 1.22 21.82
CA VAL A 328 -16.03 2.21 22.39
C VAL A 328 -16.78 3.22 23.25
N LYS A 329 -17.83 3.88 22.70
CA LYS A 329 -18.57 4.93 23.42
C LYS A 329 -19.30 4.43 24.66
N GLU A 330 -19.80 3.19 24.64
CA GLU A 330 -20.52 2.62 25.77
C GLU A 330 -19.61 2.10 26.88
N ASN A 331 -18.36 1.73 26.56
CA ASN A 331 -17.47 1.02 27.47
C ASN A 331 -16.23 1.81 27.90
N VAL A 332 -15.91 2.95 27.26
CA VAL A 332 -14.84 3.84 27.72
C VAL A 332 -15.02 4.20 29.20
N ASP A 333 -13.93 4.14 29.96
CA ASP A 333 -13.86 4.29 31.42
C ASP A 333 -14.66 3.27 32.26
N LYS A 334 -15.36 2.29 31.64
CA LYS A 334 -16.03 1.18 32.33
C LYS A 334 -15.24 -0.12 32.23
N VAL A 335 -14.59 -0.34 31.11
CA VAL A 335 -13.63 -1.42 30.88
C VAL A 335 -12.32 -0.82 30.41
N GLU A 336 -11.22 -1.53 30.63
CA GLU A 336 -9.93 -1.12 30.08
C GLU A 336 -9.96 -1.29 28.55
N ILE A 337 -9.81 -0.18 27.84
CA ILE A 337 -9.65 -0.13 26.40
C ILE A 337 -8.28 0.49 26.15
N THR A 338 -7.37 -0.26 25.56
CA THR A 338 -6.08 0.22 25.05
C THR A 338 -6.10 0.32 23.53
N GLU A 339 -5.08 0.94 22.93
CA GLU A 339 -4.94 1.05 21.48
C GLU A 339 -4.90 -0.34 20.82
N ILE A 340 -4.11 -1.27 21.38
CA ILE A 340 -4.04 -2.66 20.90
C ILE A 340 -5.40 -3.35 21.07
N SER A 341 -6.02 -3.27 22.26
CA SER A 341 -7.30 -3.96 22.50
C SER A 341 -8.42 -3.43 21.61
N ALA A 342 -8.38 -2.13 21.26
CA ALA A 342 -9.37 -1.51 20.38
C ALA A 342 -9.21 -2.02 18.94
N ALA A 343 -7.97 -2.14 18.45
CA ALA A 343 -7.67 -2.74 17.17
C ALA A 343 -8.14 -4.21 17.09
N GLU A 344 -7.82 -5.02 18.11
CA GLU A 344 -8.29 -6.41 18.22
C GLU A 344 -9.82 -6.50 18.25
N LYS A 345 -10.48 -5.58 18.97
CA LYS A 345 -11.94 -5.56 19.06
C LYS A 345 -12.59 -5.23 17.72
N LEU A 346 -12.05 -4.26 16.98
CA LEU A 346 -12.52 -3.92 15.64
C LEU A 346 -12.33 -5.09 14.67
N ARG A 347 -11.17 -5.75 14.71
CA ARG A 347 -10.93 -6.99 13.97
C ARG A 347 -11.98 -8.05 14.29
N GLY A 348 -12.34 -8.22 15.56
CA GLY A 348 -13.41 -9.11 15.99
C GLY A 348 -14.76 -8.81 15.31
N PHE A 349 -15.18 -7.53 15.27
CA PHE A 349 -16.41 -7.13 14.58
C PHE A 349 -16.35 -7.33 13.06
N ARG A 350 -15.17 -7.19 12.44
CA ARG A 350 -14.96 -7.53 11.03
C ARG A 350 -15.06 -9.03 10.79
N ALA A 351 -14.52 -9.85 11.69
CA ALA A 351 -14.59 -11.30 11.62
C ALA A 351 -16.02 -11.87 11.77
N GLU A 352 -16.96 -11.10 12.34
CA GLU A 352 -18.38 -11.43 12.32
C GLU A 352 -19.02 -11.27 10.92
N GLN A 353 -18.37 -10.55 10.01
CA GLN A 353 -18.90 -10.30 8.68
C GLN A 353 -18.55 -11.44 7.73
N ASP A 354 -19.55 -11.90 6.98
CA ASP A 354 -19.38 -12.96 5.99
C ASP A 354 -18.28 -12.62 4.96
N GLY A 355 -17.39 -13.58 4.70
CA GLY A 355 -16.31 -13.44 3.72
C GLY A 355 -15.10 -12.63 4.20
N PHE A 356 -15.02 -12.20 5.47
CA PHE A 356 -13.79 -11.61 6.03
C PHE A 356 -12.63 -12.61 6.01
N VAL A 357 -11.47 -12.16 5.56
CA VAL A 357 -10.24 -12.97 5.42
C VAL A 357 -9.21 -12.55 6.46
N GLY A 358 -9.02 -11.25 6.64
CA GLY A 358 -8.04 -10.65 7.54
C GLY A 358 -7.97 -9.15 7.34
N GLU A 359 -7.11 -8.45 8.07
CA GLU A 359 -6.89 -7.02 7.85
C GLU A 359 -6.21 -6.73 6.50
N SER A 360 -6.51 -5.57 5.89
CA SER A 360 -5.85 -5.11 4.65
C SER A 360 -4.57 -4.31 4.90
N PHE A 361 -4.31 -3.95 6.16
CA PHE A 361 -3.06 -3.40 6.69
C PHE A 361 -3.11 -3.45 8.23
N ASN A 362 -1.99 -3.15 8.90
CA ASN A 362 -1.96 -3.09 10.36
C ASN A 362 -2.83 -1.92 10.86
N THR A 363 -3.81 -2.19 11.71
CA THR A 363 -4.70 -1.16 12.25
C THR A 363 -3.90 -0.10 13.03
N ILE A 364 -4.12 1.16 12.70
CA ILE A 364 -3.55 2.33 13.35
C ILE A 364 -4.59 2.84 14.34
N ALA A 365 -4.44 2.49 15.61
CA ALA A 365 -5.26 3.01 16.71
C ALA A 365 -4.44 4.01 17.52
N GLY A 366 -4.63 5.31 17.29
CA GLY A 366 -3.83 6.37 17.90
C GLY A 366 -4.65 7.25 18.84
N TYR A 367 -4.37 7.16 20.14
CA TYR A 367 -4.97 8.01 21.17
C TYR A 367 -4.15 9.29 21.37
N LYS A 368 -4.81 10.45 21.31
CA LYS A 368 -4.18 11.77 21.47
C LYS A 368 -2.89 11.91 20.64
N ALA A 369 -1.74 12.05 21.30
CA ALA A 369 -0.46 12.32 20.66
C ALA A 369 -0.05 11.23 19.66
N HIS A 370 -0.45 9.97 19.89
CA HIS A 370 -0.19 8.89 18.94
C HIS A 370 -0.99 9.05 17.64
N GLY A 371 -2.17 9.67 17.69
CA GLY A 371 -2.93 10.03 16.48
C GLY A 371 -2.19 11.02 15.58
N ALA A 372 -1.19 11.75 16.09
CA ALA A 372 -0.36 12.67 15.30
C ALA A 372 0.76 11.96 14.50
N LEU A 373 0.85 10.63 14.57
CA LEU A 373 1.84 9.82 13.87
C LEU A 373 1.12 9.03 12.76
N PRO A 374 1.24 9.42 11.47
CA PRO A 374 0.37 8.92 10.40
C PRO A 374 0.34 7.40 10.26
N HIS A 375 1.46 6.72 10.52
CA HIS A 375 1.65 5.26 10.40
C HIS A 375 1.95 4.62 11.76
N TYR A 376 1.38 5.14 12.85
CA TYR A 376 1.58 4.60 14.20
C TYR A 376 1.11 3.15 14.28
N ALA A 377 1.95 2.30 14.89
CA ALA A 377 1.59 0.95 15.27
C ALA A 377 1.95 0.77 16.75
N ALA A 378 0.93 0.58 17.59
CA ALA A 378 1.16 0.36 19.01
C ALA A 378 1.98 -0.92 19.24
N THR A 379 2.96 -0.84 20.14
CA THR A 379 3.68 -2.00 20.68
C THR A 379 3.25 -2.21 22.14
N PRO A 380 3.52 -3.38 22.74
CA PRO A 380 3.24 -3.57 24.18
C PRO A 380 3.86 -2.48 25.08
N GLU A 381 4.96 -1.86 24.65
CA GLU A 381 5.64 -0.79 25.37
C GLU A 381 5.00 0.60 25.15
N SER A 382 4.37 0.82 23.99
CA SER A 382 3.72 2.09 23.64
C SER A 382 2.20 2.06 23.83
N ASP A 383 1.60 0.91 24.13
CA ASP A 383 0.16 0.73 24.28
C ASP A 383 -0.39 1.57 25.44
N VAL A 384 -1.25 2.53 25.12
CA VAL A 384 -1.86 3.42 26.11
C VAL A 384 -3.36 3.17 26.22
N GLN A 385 -3.88 3.39 27.42
CA GLN A 385 -5.31 3.33 27.69
C GLN A 385 -6.04 4.51 27.02
N VAL A 386 -7.08 4.20 26.24
CA VAL A 386 -8.05 5.14 25.71
C VAL A 386 -9.03 5.55 26.81
N LYS A 387 -9.20 6.86 27.02
CA LYS A 387 -10.07 7.45 28.05
C LYS A 387 -11.11 8.37 27.42
N ALA A 388 -12.14 8.77 28.18
CA ALA A 388 -13.16 9.74 27.73
C ALA A 388 -12.63 11.19 27.68
N ASP A 389 -11.52 11.40 26.97
CA ASP A 389 -10.76 12.66 26.95
C ASP A 389 -9.93 12.77 25.66
N GLY A 390 -10.02 13.88 24.93
CA GLY A 390 -9.30 14.12 23.67
C GLY A 390 -9.85 13.34 22.47
N LEU A 391 -8.98 13.03 21.52
CA LEU A 391 -9.31 12.34 20.27
C LEU A 391 -8.76 10.92 20.23
N PHE A 392 -9.51 10.02 19.62
CA PHE A 392 -9.07 8.67 19.30
C PHE A 392 -9.23 8.40 17.80
N LEU A 393 -8.11 8.30 17.09
CA LEU A 393 -8.05 8.01 15.66
C LEU A 393 -7.95 6.50 15.46
N VAL A 394 -8.77 5.97 14.55
CA VAL A 394 -8.66 4.58 14.10
C VAL A 394 -8.68 4.56 12.58
N ASP A 395 -7.55 4.16 12.01
CA ASP A 395 -7.41 3.83 10.60
C ASP A 395 -7.20 2.33 10.43
N SER A 396 -8.05 1.71 9.63
CA SER A 396 -8.12 0.27 9.52
C SER A 396 -8.91 -0.20 8.30
N GLY A 397 -8.58 -1.39 7.81
CA GLY A 397 -9.31 -2.01 6.71
C GLY A 397 -9.33 -3.54 6.80
N GLY A 398 -10.15 -4.16 5.94
CA GLY A 398 -10.31 -5.60 5.84
C GLY A 398 -10.15 -6.10 4.41
N GLN A 399 -9.53 -7.26 4.28
CA GLN A 399 -9.65 -8.13 3.12
C GLN A 399 -10.91 -8.98 3.27
N TYR A 400 -11.73 -8.96 2.23
CA TYR A 400 -12.90 -9.81 2.08
C TYR A 400 -12.74 -10.60 0.78
N GLN A 401 -13.34 -11.79 0.71
CA GLN A 401 -13.33 -12.61 -0.53
C GLN A 401 -13.78 -11.84 -1.78
N TYR A 402 -14.51 -10.74 -1.61
CA TYR A 402 -15.14 -9.94 -2.64
C TYR A 402 -14.82 -8.43 -2.52
N GLY A 403 -13.69 -8.06 -1.92
CA GLY A 403 -13.26 -6.66 -1.87
C GLY A 403 -12.21 -6.37 -0.82
N THR A 404 -11.67 -5.16 -0.88
CA THR A 404 -10.69 -4.63 0.08
C THR A 404 -11.22 -3.31 0.60
N THR A 405 -11.08 -3.06 1.90
CA THR A 405 -11.52 -1.80 2.53
C THR A 405 -10.35 -1.03 3.12
N ASP A 406 -10.55 0.27 3.23
CA ASP A 406 -9.65 1.23 3.86
C ASP A 406 -10.49 2.39 4.42
N ILE A 407 -10.42 2.60 5.73
CA ILE A 407 -11.30 3.54 6.44
C ILE A 407 -10.59 4.09 7.67
N THR A 408 -10.33 5.40 7.63
CA THR A 408 -10.02 6.19 8.82
C THR A 408 -11.22 6.95 9.38
N ARG A 409 -11.42 6.87 10.71
CA ARG A 409 -12.35 7.70 11.49
C ARG A 409 -11.69 8.20 12.77
N VAL A 410 -12.18 9.33 13.26
CA VAL A 410 -11.74 9.93 14.53
C VAL A 410 -12.95 10.09 15.44
N LEU A 411 -12.86 9.50 16.63
CA LEU A 411 -13.86 9.57 17.69
C LEU A 411 -13.49 10.69 18.69
N PRO A 412 -14.35 11.69 18.88
CA PRO A 412 -14.30 12.60 20.01
C PRO A 412 -14.63 11.84 21.29
N MET A 413 -13.66 11.73 22.19
CA MET A 413 -13.82 10.95 23.42
C MET A 413 -14.35 11.78 24.60
N GLY A 414 -14.20 13.11 24.56
CA GLY A 414 -14.62 14.03 25.62
C GLY A 414 -13.60 15.14 25.86
N ASN A 415 -13.99 16.20 26.59
CA ASN A 415 -13.14 17.34 26.96
C ASN A 415 -12.31 17.95 25.80
N ASN A 416 -12.85 17.88 24.58
CA ASN A 416 -12.11 18.29 23.40
C ASN A 416 -11.84 19.80 23.38
N THR A 417 -10.68 20.17 22.85
CA THR A 417 -10.25 21.57 22.75
C THR A 417 -10.82 22.26 21.52
N ASP A 418 -10.81 23.60 21.53
CA ASP A 418 -11.19 24.39 20.36
C ASP A 418 -10.27 24.13 19.14
N GLU A 419 -8.98 23.86 19.38
CA GLU A 419 -7.99 23.49 18.35
C GLU A 419 -8.38 22.15 17.71
N GLU A 420 -8.74 21.13 18.51
CA GLU A 420 -9.21 19.83 18.02
C GLU A 420 -10.50 19.96 17.19
N SER A 421 -11.49 20.73 17.66
CA SER A 421 -12.73 20.94 16.90
C SER A 421 -12.52 21.68 15.58
N THR A 422 -11.61 22.66 15.58
CA THR A 422 -11.25 23.41 14.36
C THR A 422 -10.56 22.49 13.36
N ASP A 423 -9.52 21.77 13.78
CA ASP A 423 -8.80 20.83 12.92
C ASP A 423 -9.73 19.72 12.39
N TYR A 424 -10.59 19.16 13.25
CA TYR A 424 -11.55 18.13 12.86
C TYR A 424 -12.44 18.60 11.72
N THR A 425 -12.98 19.82 11.87
CA THR A 425 -13.88 20.39 10.88
C THR A 425 -13.17 20.74 9.58
N LEU A 426 -11.90 21.19 9.64
CA LEU A 426 -11.11 21.46 8.44
C LEU A 426 -10.76 20.18 7.66
N VAL A 427 -10.40 19.10 8.36
CA VAL A 427 -10.17 17.79 7.74
C VAL A 427 -11.46 17.24 7.13
N LEU A 428 -12.58 17.34 7.86
CA LEU A 428 -13.89 16.96 7.34
C LEU A 428 -14.24 17.75 6.07
N LYS A 429 -14.04 19.07 6.09
CA LYS A 429 -14.29 19.93 4.93
C LYS A 429 -13.44 19.49 3.73
N ALA A 430 -12.14 19.25 3.93
CA ALA A 430 -11.25 18.74 2.89
C ALA A 430 -11.73 17.40 2.32
N MET A 431 -12.09 16.44 3.18
CA MET A 431 -12.55 15.13 2.73
C MET A 431 -13.82 15.24 1.89
N ILE A 432 -14.77 16.09 2.32
CA ILE A 432 -16.00 16.37 1.58
C ILE A 432 -15.70 17.01 0.22
N GLU A 433 -14.80 18.00 0.16
CA GLU A 433 -14.40 18.64 -1.11
C GLU A 433 -13.83 17.63 -2.10
N GLY A 434 -12.94 16.74 -1.65
CA GLY A 434 -12.46 15.63 -2.46
C GLY A 434 -13.60 14.73 -2.94
N CYS A 435 -14.41 14.21 -2.01
CA CYS A 435 -15.47 13.24 -2.30
C CYS A 435 -16.59 13.77 -3.20
N LYS A 436 -16.86 15.08 -3.19
CA LYS A 436 -17.94 15.67 -4.00
C LYS A 436 -17.47 16.23 -5.34
N THR A 437 -16.18 16.16 -5.65
CA THR A 437 -15.61 16.81 -6.83
C THR A 437 -16.22 16.23 -8.12
N ARG A 438 -16.72 17.12 -8.98
CA ARG A 438 -17.06 16.85 -10.38
C ARG A 438 -15.93 17.36 -11.26
N PHE A 439 -15.46 16.56 -12.20
CA PHE A 439 -14.27 16.89 -12.99
C PHE A 439 -14.38 16.41 -14.45
N PRO A 440 -13.74 17.09 -15.41
CA PRO A 440 -13.77 16.66 -16.81
C PRO A 440 -12.93 15.39 -17.00
N LYS A 441 -13.33 14.55 -17.95
CA LYS A 441 -12.54 13.40 -18.42
C LYS A 441 -11.11 13.83 -18.76
N GLY A 442 -10.13 13.01 -18.38
CA GLY A 442 -8.70 13.29 -18.55
C GLY A 442 -8.05 14.02 -17.38
N THR A 443 -8.82 14.38 -16.35
CA THR A 443 -8.27 14.89 -15.07
C THR A 443 -7.37 13.84 -14.42
N CYS A 444 -6.21 14.27 -13.94
CA CYS A 444 -5.24 13.46 -13.21
C CYS A 444 -5.33 13.71 -11.69
N GLY A 445 -4.89 12.74 -10.89
CA GLY A 445 -5.04 12.75 -9.43
C GLY A 445 -4.45 13.97 -8.70
N TYR A 446 -3.35 14.53 -9.19
CA TYR A 446 -2.74 15.73 -8.59
C TYR A 446 -3.62 16.98 -8.65
N GLN A 447 -4.59 17.03 -9.58
CA GLN A 447 -5.56 18.12 -9.66
C GLN A 447 -6.59 18.00 -8.54
N ILE A 448 -7.02 16.78 -8.21
CA ILE A 448 -7.94 16.49 -7.10
C ILE A 448 -7.25 16.67 -5.74
N ASP A 449 -5.96 16.31 -5.64
CA ASP A 449 -5.13 16.55 -4.45
C ASP A 449 -5.11 18.03 -4.06
N ALA A 450 -4.85 18.93 -5.02
CA ALA A 450 -4.84 20.37 -4.76
C ALA A 450 -6.22 20.91 -4.31
N ILE A 451 -7.32 20.42 -4.89
CA ILE A 451 -8.69 20.77 -4.48
C ILE A 451 -8.93 20.36 -3.03
N THR A 452 -8.52 19.14 -2.68
CA THR A 452 -8.70 18.56 -1.34
C THR A 452 -7.84 19.28 -0.29
N ARG A 453 -6.65 19.77 -0.65
CA ARG A 453 -5.78 20.55 0.25
C ARG A 453 -6.25 21.98 0.49
N ARG A 454 -6.98 22.57 -0.46
CA ARG A 454 -7.37 23.99 -0.42
C ARG A 454 -7.97 24.43 0.93
N PRO A 455 -8.93 23.69 1.54
CA PRO A 455 -9.51 24.10 2.82
C PRO A 455 -8.49 24.23 3.97
N MET A 456 -7.39 23.47 3.92
CA MET A 456 -6.31 23.56 4.91
C MET A 456 -5.30 24.67 4.56
N TRP A 457 -5.01 24.87 3.28
CA TRP A 457 -4.11 25.94 2.82
C TRP A 457 -4.64 27.33 3.16
N ASP A 458 -5.96 27.53 3.18
CA ASP A 458 -6.60 28.77 3.63
C ASP A 458 -6.24 29.12 5.09
N TYR A 459 -5.78 28.15 5.88
CA TYR A 459 -5.32 28.29 7.27
C TYR A 459 -3.81 28.11 7.42
N ALA A 460 -3.06 28.08 6.32
CA ALA A 460 -1.62 27.78 6.29
C ALA A 460 -1.25 26.42 6.92
N LEU A 461 -2.13 25.42 6.79
CA LEU A 461 -1.92 24.05 7.24
C LEU A 461 -1.69 23.11 6.05
N ASN A 462 -0.95 22.02 6.26
CA ASN A 462 -0.72 20.99 5.24
C ASN A 462 -0.47 19.63 5.92
N TYR A 463 -0.55 18.54 5.14
CA TYR A 463 -0.21 17.17 5.57
C TYR A 463 0.87 16.55 4.68
N GLY A 464 1.73 15.75 5.30
CA GLY A 464 2.96 15.20 4.70
C GLY A 464 2.79 13.93 3.85
N HIS A 465 1.56 13.54 3.50
CA HIS A 465 1.26 12.39 2.65
C HIS A 465 0.31 12.77 1.49
N GLY A 466 0.05 11.85 0.56
CA GLY A 466 -0.91 12.04 -0.53
C GLY A 466 -2.35 12.17 -0.02
N THR A 467 -3.24 12.77 -0.81
CA THR A 467 -4.68 12.78 -0.54
C THR A 467 -5.32 11.41 -0.69
N GLY A 468 -4.73 10.51 -1.49
CA GLY A 468 -5.20 9.15 -1.59
C GLY A 468 -4.49 8.32 -2.64
N HIS A 469 -4.84 7.04 -2.67
CA HIS A 469 -4.27 6.00 -3.54
C HIS A 469 -5.39 5.14 -4.11
N GLY A 470 -5.12 4.44 -5.22
CA GLY A 470 -6.07 3.43 -5.69
C GLY A 470 -6.16 2.24 -4.72
N VAL A 471 -7.26 1.51 -4.80
CA VAL A 471 -7.51 0.31 -3.98
C VAL A 471 -7.84 -0.88 -4.89
N GLY A 472 -7.21 -2.02 -4.65
CA GLY A 472 -7.41 -3.25 -5.41
C GLY A 472 -8.66 -4.03 -5.00
N TYR A 473 -9.08 -4.96 -5.86
CA TYR A 473 -10.22 -5.85 -5.59
C TYR A 473 -9.77 -7.17 -4.97
N TYR A 474 -9.99 -7.32 -3.66
CA TYR A 474 -9.44 -8.41 -2.85
C TYR A 474 -7.94 -8.56 -3.15
N LEU A 475 -7.21 -7.46 -3.02
CA LEU A 475 -5.81 -7.30 -3.44
C LEU A 475 -5.16 -6.23 -2.55
N ASN A 476 -4.02 -5.68 -2.95
CA ASN A 476 -3.35 -4.63 -2.20
C ASN A 476 -4.29 -3.44 -1.93
N VAL A 477 -4.26 -2.95 -0.69
CA VAL A 477 -4.99 -1.73 -0.31
C VAL A 477 -4.41 -0.49 -1.00
N HIS A 478 -3.09 -0.48 -1.22
CA HIS A 478 -2.41 0.50 -2.06
C HIS A 478 -2.20 -0.06 -3.47
N GLU A 479 -2.98 0.43 -4.43
CA GLU A 479 -2.94 0.01 -5.83
C GLU A 479 -2.80 1.22 -6.77
N GLY A 480 -1.73 1.26 -7.55
CA GLY A 480 -1.58 2.22 -8.65
C GLY A 480 -2.34 1.80 -9.93
N PRO A 481 -2.21 2.57 -11.03
CA PRO A 481 -1.22 3.62 -11.25
C PRO A 481 -1.72 5.04 -10.96
N HIS A 482 -3.04 5.25 -10.83
CA HIS A 482 -3.56 6.55 -10.42
C HIS A 482 -3.27 6.78 -8.93
N ILE A 483 -2.92 8.01 -8.59
CA ILE A 483 -2.60 8.43 -7.21
C ILE A 483 -2.97 9.89 -7.04
N PHE A 484 -3.51 10.26 -5.87
CA PHE A 484 -3.91 11.63 -5.57
C PHE A 484 -2.84 12.21 -4.65
N ASN A 485 -1.81 12.83 -5.23
CA ASN A 485 -0.74 13.48 -4.48
C ASN A 485 -0.17 14.66 -5.29
N ALA A 486 0.78 15.38 -4.69
CA ALA A 486 1.41 16.54 -5.33
C ALA A 486 2.31 16.19 -6.54
N SER A 487 2.63 14.91 -6.76
CA SER A 487 3.46 14.49 -7.90
C SER A 487 2.67 14.62 -9.19
N ALA A 488 3.26 15.24 -10.21
CA ALA A 488 2.66 15.45 -11.53
C ALA A 488 2.61 14.14 -12.36
N THR A 489 1.99 13.10 -11.81
CA THR A 489 1.82 11.79 -12.45
C THR A 489 0.73 11.90 -13.52
N PRO A 490 1.06 11.77 -14.82
CA PRO A 490 0.13 12.04 -15.92
C PRO A 490 -0.79 10.84 -16.20
N ILE A 491 -1.42 10.29 -15.15
CA ILE A 491 -2.38 9.20 -15.23
C ILE A 491 -3.77 9.76 -14.97
N ALA A 492 -4.62 9.69 -15.99
CA ALA A 492 -6.01 10.13 -15.90
C ALA A 492 -6.81 9.21 -14.97
N ILE A 493 -7.78 9.79 -14.27
CA ILE A 493 -8.76 9.07 -13.47
C ILE A 493 -9.85 8.57 -14.40
N GLU A 494 -9.96 7.25 -14.55
CA GLU A 494 -10.91 6.60 -15.46
C GLU A 494 -12.13 6.05 -14.71
N LEU A 495 -13.24 5.87 -15.44
CA LEU A 495 -14.46 5.23 -14.92
C LEU A 495 -14.12 3.84 -14.35
N GLY A 496 -14.72 3.49 -13.21
CA GLY A 496 -14.48 2.20 -12.56
C GLY A 496 -13.23 2.15 -11.68
N THR A 497 -12.43 3.22 -11.62
CA THR A 497 -11.33 3.31 -10.64
C THR A 497 -11.87 3.54 -9.23
N ILE A 498 -11.24 2.89 -8.24
CA ILE A 498 -11.51 3.08 -6.82
C ILE A 498 -10.31 3.77 -6.19
N THR A 499 -10.53 4.82 -5.40
CA THR A 499 -9.47 5.64 -4.78
C THR A 499 -9.85 6.04 -3.35
N SER A 500 -8.90 6.12 -2.43
CA SER A 500 -9.09 6.80 -1.14
C SER A 500 -9.12 8.31 -1.29
N ILE A 501 -9.79 8.98 -0.35
CA ILE A 501 -9.72 10.42 -0.10
C ILE A 501 -9.59 10.58 1.40
N GLU A 502 -8.37 10.85 1.85
CA GLU A 502 -7.92 10.71 3.23
C GLU A 502 -7.10 11.92 3.74
N PRO A 503 -7.57 13.16 3.62
CA PRO A 503 -6.85 14.31 4.17
C PRO A 503 -6.64 14.19 5.68
N GLY A 504 -5.62 14.87 6.20
CA GLY A 504 -5.37 14.90 7.64
C GLY A 504 -4.67 16.15 8.16
N ILE A 505 -4.63 16.29 9.47
CA ILE A 505 -3.84 17.27 10.22
C ILE A 505 -3.18 16.52 11.39
N TYR A 506 -1.87 16.71 11.55
CA TYR A 506 -1.09 16.03 12.59
C TYR A 506 -0.32 17.06 13.42
N ARG A 507 -0.72 17.25 14.68
CA ARG A 507 -0.04 18.12 15.64
C ARG A 507 0.80 17.25 16.58
N ILE A 508 2.07 17.09 16.23
CA ILE A 508 3.03 16.24 16.97
C ILE A 508 2.97 16.53 18.48
N GLY A 509 2.82 15.47 19.27
CA GLY A 509 2.73 15.55 20.74
C GLY A 509 1.37 15.99 21.28
N LYS A 510 0.37 16.25 20.42
CA LYS A 510 -0.98 16.67 20.81
C LYS A 510 -2.06 15.70 20.30
N HIS A 511 -2.36 15.77 19.01
CA HIS A 511 -3.44 15.04 18.36
C HIS A 511 -3.21 14.93 16.86
N GLY A 512 -3.85 13.96 16.22
CA GLY A 512 -3.96 13.94 14.78
C GLY A 512 -5.35 13.49 14.34
N ILE A 513 -5.69 13.91 13.14
CA ILE A 513 -7.01 13.74 12.54
C ILE A 513 -6.79 13.33 11.10
N ARG A 514 -7.40 12.22 10.70
CA ARG A 514 -7.57 11.81 9.30
C ARG A 514 -9.00 11.31 9.18
N ILE A 515 -9.68 11.67 8.09
CA ILE A 515 -11.03 11.20 7.79
C ILE A 515 -10.99 10.71 6.36
N GLU A 516 -11.32 9.44 6.17
CA GLU A 516 -11.07 8.76 4.91
C GLU A 516 -12.28 8.01 4.39
N ASN A 517 -12.54 8.17 3.11
CA ASN A 517 -13.48 7.35 2.37
C ASN A 517 -12.82 6.81 1.10
N LEU A 518 -13.22 5.61 0.71
CA LEU A 518 -13.04 5.11 -0.64
C LEU A 518 -14.15 5.65 -1.53
N VAL A 519 -13.78 6.04 -2.75
CA VAL A 519 -14.69 6.54 -3.78
C VAL A 519 -14.53 5.77 -5.09
N LEU A 520 -15.64 5.57 -5.80
CA LEU A 520 -15.69 5.03 -7.16
C LEU A 520 -15.84 6.17 -8.16
N THR A 521 -15.00 6.19 -9.19
CA THR A 521 -15.17 7.12 -10.32
C THR A 521 -16.34 6.68 -11.19
N VAL A 522 -17.36 7.52 -11.27
CA VAL A 522 -18.60 7.27 -12.02
C VAL A 522 -18.85 8.36 -13.05
N LYS A 523 -19.66 8.02 -14.05
CA LYS A 523 -20.11 8.99 -15.05
C LYS A 523 -21.11 9.95 -14.40
N ASP A 524 -21.02 11.23 -14.74
CA ASP A 524 -21.98 12.23 -14.29
C ASP A 524 -22.73 12.85 -15.49
N THR A 525 -22.19 13.90 -16.12
CA THR A 525 -22.86 14.61 -17.21
C THR A 525 -21.95 14.86 -18.40
N ALA A 526 -22.52 15.24 -19.55
CA ALA A 526 -21.77 15.66 -20.72
C ALA A 526 -22.46 16.86 -21.37
N ASN A 527 -21.68 17.87 -21.75
CA ASN A 527 -22.16 19.11 -22.34
C ASN A 527 -21.15 19.66 -23.38
N GLU A 528 -21.36 20.89 -23.86
CA GLU A 528 -20.50 21.53 -24.87
C GLU A 528 -19.04 21.74 -24.43
N PHE A 529 -18.75 21.68 -23.13
CA PHE A 529 -17.40 21.83 -22.60
C PHE A 529 -16.64 20.52 -22.55
N ASN A 530 -17.25 19.46 -22.00
CA ASN A 530 -16.61 18.15 -21.82
C ASN A 530 -17.60 17.04 -21.41
N GLU A 531 -17.12 15.79 -21.43
CA GLU A 531 -17.66 14.71 -20.59
C GLU A 531 -17.10 14.86 -19.17
N PHE A 532 -17.97 14.78 -18.17
CA PHE A 532 -17.63 14.93 -16.76
C PHE A 532 -17.88 13.64 -15.98
N TYR A 533 -16.97 13.38 -15.05
CA TYR A 533 -17.03 12.33 -14.05
C TYR A 533 -17.25 12.94 -12.66
N ALA A 534 -17.68 12.09 -11.74
CA ALA A 534 -17.83 12.39 -10.33
C ALA A 534 -17.45 11.16 -9.50
N PHE A 535 -17.55 11.30 -8.19
CA PHE A 535 -17.27 10.23 -7.24
C PHE A 535 -18.55 9.75 -6.55
N GLU A 536 -18.72 8.43 -6.50
CA GLU A 536 -19.65 7.75 -5.59
C GLU A 536 -18.88 7.36 -4.32
N SER A 537 -19.37 7.71 -3.13
CA SER A 537 -18.76 7.24 -1.88
C SER A 537 -19.05 5.76 -1.67
N LEU A 538 -17.99 4.96 -1.59
CA LEU A 538 -18.07 3.52 -1.34
C LEU A 538 -18.06 3.22 0.15
N THR A 539 -17.20 3.88 0.93
CA THR A 539 -17.14 3.70 2.39
C THR A 539 -18.46 4.10 3.03
N LEU A 540 -19.01 3.24 3.89
CA LEU A 540 -20.28 3.45 4.58
C LEU A 540 -20.14 3.36 6.10
N ALA A 541 -19.42 4.31 6.70
CA ALA A 541 -19.27 4.40 8.16
C ALA A 541 -19.63 5.82 8.65
N PRO A 542 -20.35 5.97 9.77
CA PRO A 542 -20.76 7.29 10.26
C PRO A 542 -19.52 8.16 10.56
N ILE A 543 -19.68 9.46 10.42
CA ILE A 543 -18.68 10.47 10.78
C ILE A 543 -19.24 11.21 11.99
N ASP A 544 -18.49 11.27 13.08
CA ASP A 544 -18.96 11.87 14.32
C ASP A 544 -19.11 13.39 14.20
N THR A 545 -20.33 13.91 14.41
CA THR A 545 -20.63 15.33 14.24
C THR A 545 -20.42 16.15 15.51
N THR A 546 -20.02 15.54 16.63
CA THR A 546 -19.91 16.20 17.94
C THR A 546 -19.00 17.43 17.93
N LEU A 547 -17.90 17.39 17.17
CA LEU A 547 -16.92 18.48 17.08
C LEU A 547 -17.11 19.39 15.87
N VAL A 548 -18.13 19.15 15.04
CA VAL A 548 -18.28 19.87 13.77
C VAL A 548 -18.73 21.31 14.01
N LYS A 549 -17.85 22.25 13.64
CA LYS A 549 -18.11 23.69 13.64
C LYS A 549 -18.81 24.11 12.35
N LYS A 550 -20.14 24.21 12.38
CA LYS A 550 -20.97 24.52 11.19
C LYS A 550 -20.56 25.81 10.51
N GLU A 551 -20.08 26.79 11.25
CA GLU A 551 -19.60 28.07 10.75
C GLU A 551 -18.37 27.97 9.83
N LEU A 552 -17.62 26.86 9.89
CA LEU A 552 -16.51 26.59 8.97
C LEU A 552 -16.96 25.85 7.69
N LEU A 553 -18.20 25.36 7.67
CA LEU A 553 -18.78 24.60 6.58
C LEU A 553 -19.74 25.46 5.76
N GLU A 554 -19.68 25.31 4.45
CA GLU A 554 -20.71 25.85 3.55
C GLU A 554 -21.95 24.94 3.56
N ALA A 555 -23.11 25.49 3.17
CA ALA A 555 -24.36 24.72 3.07
C ALA A 555 -24.20 23.46 2.19
N SER A 556 -23.36 23.53 1.17
CA SER A 556 -23.07 22.42 0.27
C SER A 556 -22.28 21.28 0.94
N HIS A 557 -21.54 21.54 2.02
CA HIS A 557 -20.87 20.52 2.83
C HIS A 557 -21.85 19.87 3.81
N ILE A 558 -22.69 20.68 4.46
CA ILE A 558 -23.72 20.19 5.40
C ILE A 558 -24.70 19.27 4.67
N ASN A 559 -25.18 19.67 3.50
CA ASN A 559 -26.08 18.84 2.68
C ASN A 559 -25.41 17.54 2.25
N TRP A 560 -24.14 17.58 1.85
CA TRP A 560 -23.39 16.36 1.49
C TRP A 560 -23.30 15.41 2.69
N LEU A 561 -22.93 15.91 3.88
CA LEU A 561 -22.77 15.10 5.08
C LEU A 561 -24.10 14.48 5.52
N ASN A 562 -25.18 15.26 5.51
CA ASN A 562 -26.52 14.79 5.87
C ASN A 562 -27.01 13.69 4.89
N ASN A 563 -26.79 13.87 3.58
CA ASN A 563 -27.13 12.86 2.58
C ASN A 563 -26.28 11.59 2.72
N TYR A 564 -24.97 11.75 2.94
CA TYR A 564 -24.04 10.64 3.19
C TYR A 564 -24.47 9.84 4.43
N HIS A 565 -24.80 10.52 5.54
CA HIS A 565 -25.27 9.89 6.78
C HIS A 565 -26.61 9.17 6.61
N GLN A 566 -27.53 9.74 5.83
CA GLN A 566 -28.76 9.06 5.47
C GLN A 566 -28.48 7.75 4.71
N GLU A 567 -27.60 7.79 3.70
CA GLU A 567 -27.21 6.62 2.93
C GLU A 567 -26.53 5.55 3.79
N VAL A 568 -25.61 5.96 4.68
CA VAL A 568 -24.99 5.06 5.67
C VAL A 568 -26.06 4.36 6.50
N TYR A 569 -27.02 5.10 7.06
CA TYR A 569 -28.08 4.51 7.87
C TYR A 569 -28.92 3.52 7.05
N GLU A 570 -29.38 3.92 5.86
CA GLU A 570 -30.26 3.10 5.02
C GLU A 570 -29.60 1.80 4.58
N LYS A 571 -28.31 1.85 4.20
CA LYS A 571 -27.59 0.67 3.68
C LYS A 571 -27.03 -0.24 4.78
N VAL A 572 -26.58 0.32 5.91
CA VAL A 572 -25.91 -0.46 6.99
C VAL A 572 -26.91 -0.99 8.02
N SER A 573 -27.97 -0.24 8.33
CA SER A 573 -28.94 -0.65 9.36
C SER A 573 -29.56 -2.04 9.16
N PRO A 574 -29.75 -2.58 7.94
CA PRO A 574 -30.26 -3.95 7.76
C PRO A 574 -29.36 -5.04 8.33
N LEU A 575 -28.07 -4.78 8.54
CA LEU A 575 -27.10 -5.74 9.10
C LEU A 575 -26.95 -5.63 10.64
N LEU A 576 -27.69 -4.73 11.27
CA LEU A 576 -27.56 -4.39 12.68
C LEU A 576 -28.76 -4.87 13.51
N ASN A 577 -28.54 -5.09 14.80
CA ASN A 577 -29.64 -5.31 15.75
C ASN A 577 -30.33 -3.98 16.15
N GLU A 578 -31.43 -4.04 16.89
CA GLU A 578 -32.22 -2.84 17.22
C GLU A 578 -31.45 -1.78 18.04
N GLU A 579 -30.58 -2.19 18.97
CA GLU A 579 -29.75 -1.24 19.73
C GLU A 579 -28.69 -0.58 18.87
N GLU A 580 -28.05 -1.37 18.00
CA GLU A 580 -27.05 -0.90 17.03
C GLU A 580 -27.67 0.04 15.99
N LYS A 581 -28.90 -0.24 15.53
CA LYS A 581 -29.67 0.66 14.65
C LYS A 581 -29.99 1.97 15.35
N ALA A 582 -30.44 1.92 16.60
CA ALA A 582 -30.74 3.13 17.36
C ALA A 582 -29.49 3.99 17.57
N PHE A 583 -28.36 3.35 17.88
CA PHE A 583 -27.07 4.03 17.96
C PHE A 583 -26.66 4.67 16.62
N LEU A 584 -26.74 3.91 15.52
CA LEU A 584 -26.40 4.42 14.20
C LEU A 584 -27.27 5.61 13.82
N LYS A 585 -28.58 5.54 14.09
CA LYS A 585 -29.54 6.62 13.82
C LYS A 585 -29.18 7.94 14.51
N GLU A 586 -28.68 7.88 15.74
CA GLU A 586 -28.24 9.08 16.46
C GLU A 586 -26.92 9.61 15.86
N MET A 587 -25.98 8.72 15.55
CA MET A 587 -24.70 9.08 14.91
C MET A 587 -24.88 9.68 13.50
N THR A 588 -25.95 9.32 12.79
CA THR A 588 -26.26 9.79 11.42
C THR A 588 -27.35 10.87 11.39
N LYS A 589 -27.63 11.50 12.52
CA LYS A 589 -28.62 12.57 12.60
C LYS A 589 -28.13 13.80 11.85
N ALA A 590 -29.02 14.36 11.02
CA ALA A 590 -28.75 15.57 10.27
C ALA A 590 -28.40 16.75 11.19
N ILE A 591 -27.40 17.54 10.78
CA ILE A 591 -26.95 18.74 11.49
C ILE A 591 -27.37 20.01 10.76
#